data_AF-A0A438FLZ8-F1
#
_entry.id   AF-A0A438FLZ8-F1
#
_cell.length_a   1.000
_cell.length_b   1.000
_cell.length_c   1.000
_cell.angle_alpha   90.00
_cell.angle_beta   90.00
_cell.angle_gamma   90.00
#
_symmetry.space_group_name_H-M   'P 1'
#
loop_
_entity.id
_entity.type
_entity.pdbx_description
1 polymer ?
#
loop_
_entity_poly.entity_id
_entity_poly.type
_entity_poly.pdbx_seq_one_letter_code
_entity_poly.pdbx_strand_id
1 'polypeptide(L)'
;MLAMYLPQLSLVILGLGPAVEEKPPEGWNGGVGFVSKEMIQTHCPPPATDIQILRCGPPPMNKAMAGHLEALGYTSQMQFKF
;
A
#
# COMPACT_ATOMS: atom_id res chain seq x y z
N MET A 1 2.04 -6.41 -3.52
CA MET A 1 2.24 -5.18 -2.73
C MET A 1 3.53 -5.35 -1.96
N LEU A 2 4.61 -4.65 -2.35
CA LEU A 2 5.82 -4.66 -1.53
C LEU A 2 5.67 -3.52 -0.51
N ALA A 3 5.32 -3.86 0.72
CA ALA A 3 5.33 -2.91 1.83
C ALA A 3 6.69 -3.03 2.52
N MET A 4 7.55 -2.03 2.30
CA MET A 4 8.79 -1.90 3.07
C MET A 4 8.56 -0.90 4.18
N TYR A 5 8.59 -1.39 5.42
CA TYR A 5 8.59 -0.53 6.61
C TYR A 5 10.02 -0.10 6.92
N LEU A 6 10.26 1.21 6.93
CA LEU A 6 11.53 1.78 7.37
C LEU A 6 11.35 2.28 8.82
N PRO A 7 11.81 1.52 9.83
CA PRO A 7 11.57 1.84 11.25
C PRO A 7 12.21 3.16 11.69
N GLN A 8 13.24 3.63 10.98
CA GLN A 8 13.89 4.90 11.27
C GLN A 8 13.07 6.14 10.88
N LEU A 9 11.98 5.99 10.10
CA LEU A 9 11.22 7.13 9.55
C LEU A 9 9.69 6.97 9.66
N SER A 10 9.17 5.96 10.38
CA SER A 10 7.73 5.64 10.44
C SER A 10 7.07 5.61 9.04
N LEU A 11 7.84 5.13 8.07
CA LEU A 11 7.58 5.29 6.65
C LEU A 11 7.25 3.95 6.02
N VAL A 12 6.13 3.88 5.30
CA VAL A 12 5.71 2.68 4.60
C VAL A 12 5.77 2.96 3.12
N ILE A 13 6.76 2.37 2.44
CA ILE A 13 6.84 2.44 0.98
C ILE A 13 6.01 1.33 0.40
N LEU A 14 4.97 1.70 -0.32
CA LEU A 14 4.13 0.79 -1.07
C LEU A 14 4.64 0.78 -2.51
N GLY A 15 5.56 -0.15 -2.76
CA GLY A 15 5.95 -0.54 -4.10
C GLY A 15 4.78 -1.27 -4.76
N LEU A 16 4.00 -0.52 -5.52
CA LEU A 16 2.90 -1.05 -6.28
C LEU A 16 3.45 -1.56 -7.62
N GLY A 17 4.02 -2.77 -7.59
CA GLY A 17 4.34 -3.51 -8.83
C GLY A 17 3.09 -3.66 -9.72
N PRO A 18 3.26 -4.01 -11.01
CA PRO A 18 2.13 -4.18 -11.92
C PRO A 18 1.09 -5.09 -11.25
N ALA A 19 -0.10 -4.54 -11.03
CA ALA A 19 -1.28 -5.14 -10.39
C ALA A 19 -1.03 -6.57 -9.89
N VAL A 20 -0.54 -6.65 -8.64
CA VAL A 20 -0.46 -7.86 -7.81
C VAL A 20 -0.44 -9.14 -8.66
N GLU A 21 0.64 -9.39 -9.41
CA GLU A 21 0.81 -10.55 -10.31
C GLU A 21 -0.50 -11.15 -10.88
N GLU A 22 -1.13 -10.55 -11.91
CA GLU A 22 -2.34 -11.12 -12.53
C GLU A 22 -2.17 -12.59 -12.96
N LYS A 23 -0.93 -13.01 -13.23
CA LYS A 23 -0.53 -14.40 -13.50
C LYS A 23 0.68 -14.77 -12.65
N PRO A 24 0.49 -15.17 -11.39
CA PRO A 24 1.58 -15.50 -10.52
C PRO A 24 2.34 -16.75 -11.01
N PRO A 25 3.68 -16.78 -10.90
CA PRO A 25 4.44 -18.00 -11.16
C PRO A 25 4.09 -19.10 -10.14
N GLU A 26 4.37 -20.35 -10.49
CA GLU A 26 4.17 -21.50 -9.62
C GLU A 26 4.99 -21.31 -8.31
N GLY A 27 4.33 -21.40 -7.16
CA GLY A 27 4.94 -21.15 -5.84
C GLY A 27 4.87 -19.71 -5.31
N TRP A 28 4.09 -18.82 -5.94
CA TRP A 28 3.83 -17.48 -5.43
C TRP A 28 2.93 -17.50 -4.18
N ASN A 29 3.45 -16.97 -3.07
CA ASN A 29 2.73 -16.85 -1.79
C ASN A 29 2.29 -15.41 -1.48
N GLY A 30 2.40 -14.48 -2.43
CA GLY A 30 1.93 -13.10 -2.26
C GLY A 30 0.46 -12.94 -2.64
N GLY A 31 -0.06 -11.71 -2.54
CA GLY A 31 -1.40 -11.40 -3.08
C GLY A 31 -1.48 -11.62 -4.60
N VAL A 32 -2.69 -11.72 -5.16
CA VAL A 32 -2.98 -11.74 -6.61
C VAL A 32 -4.10 -10.72 -6.92
N GLY A 33 -4.06 -10.02 -8.06
CA GLY A 33 -5.09 -9.07 -8.54
C GLY A 33 -4.88 -7.58 -8.18
N PHE A 34 -5.84 -7.00 -7.44
CA PHE A 34 -5.79 -5.59 -7.02
C PHE A 34 -5.52 -5.49 -5.53
N VAL A 35 -4.94 -4.37 -5.09
CA VAL A 35 -4.74 -4.13 -3.66
C VAL A 35 -6.09 -4.02 -2.96
N SER A 36 -6.28 -4.78 -1.88
CA SER A 36 -7.49 -4.74 -1.05
C SER A 36 -7.23 -4.04 0.29
N LYS A 37 -8.30 -3.71 1.03
CA LYS A 37 -8.18 -3.11 2.37
C LYS A 37 -7.50 -4.05 3.36
N GLU A 38 -7.78 -5.34 3.24
CA GLU A 38 -7.24 -6.39 4.12
C GLU A 38 -5.73 -6.51 3.95
N MET A 39 -5.22 -6.39 2.71
CA MET A 39 -3.78 -6.36 2.44
C MET A 39 -3.12 -5.16 3.13
N ILE A 40 -3.77 -3.99 3.10
CA ILE A 40 -3.25 -2.78 3.77
C ILE A 40 -3.20 -2.99 5.27
N GLN A 41 -4.26 -3.50 5.88
CA GLN A 41 -4.29 -3.74 7.33
C GLN A 41 -3.28 -4.79 7.77
N THR A 42 -2.96 -5.76 6.91
CA THR A 42 -1.99 -6.82 7.20
C THR A 42 -0.55 -6.33 7.09
N HIS A 43 -0.27 -5.43 6.14
CA HIS A 43 1.11 -5.06 5.77
C HIS A 43 1.50 -3.63 6.15
N CYS A 44 0.54 -2.78 6.50
CA CYS A 44 0.78 -1.41 6.93
C CYS A 44 0.48 -1.26 8.44
N PRO A 45 1.24 -0.41 9.15
CA PRO A 45 0.89 0.03 10.49
C PRO A 45 -0.46 0.76 10.47
N PRO A 46 -1.22 0.72 11.58
CA PRO A 46 -2.48 1.45 11.69
C PRO A 46 -2.26 2.98 11.55
N PRO A 47 -3.32 3.75 11.23
CA PRO A 47 -3.22 5.21 11.18
C PRO A 47 -2.74 5.79 12.51
N ALA A 48 -1.69 6.62 12.47
CA ALA A 48 -1.19 7.38 13.60
C ALA A 48 -0.52 8.67 13.11
N THR A 49 -0.33 9.64 14.01
CA THR A 49 0.17 10.98 13.66
C THR A 49 1.60 11.00 13.13
N ASP A 50 2.38 9.96 13.41
CA ASP A 50 3.76 9.80 12.98
C ASP A 50 3.90 8.88 11.75
N ILE A 51 2.80 8.31 11.24
CA ILE A 51 2.81 7.38 10.10
C ILE A 51 2.64 8.13 8.79
N GLN A 52 3.53 7.82 7.84
CA GLN A 52 3.43 8.28 6.45
C GLN A 52 3.40 7.09 5.49
N ILE A 53 2.33 7.00 4.71
CA ILE A 53 2.15 6.04 3.63
C ILE A 53 2.63 6.67 2.32
N LEU A 54 3.67 6.08 1.72
CA LEU A 54 4.20 6.49 0.43
C LEU A 54 3.67 5.57 -0.67
N ARG A 55 3.04 6.16 -1.68
CA ARG A 55 2.47 5.43 -2.81
C ARG A 55 3.28 5.72 -4.06
N CYS A 56 3.73 4.66 -4.73
CA CYS A 56 4.42 4.73 -6.02
C CYS A 56 3.82 3.67 -6.95
N GLY A 57 3.28 4.09 -8.10
CA GLY A 57 2.61 3.19 -9.06
C GLY A 57 1.76 3.94 -10.11
N PRO A 58 1.07 3.21 -11.02
CA PRO A 58 0.23 3.80 -12.05
C PRO A 58 -0.93 4.66 -11.49
N PRO A 59 -1.38 5.72 -12.19
CA PRO A 59 -2.41 6.63 -11.68
C PRO A 59 -3.73 5.96 -11.21
N PRO A 60 -4.31 4.97 -11.93
CA PRO A 60 -5.51 4.27 -11.48
C PRO A 60 -5.30 3.54 -10.15
N MET A 61 -4.12 2.95 -9.97
CA MET A 61 -3.76 2.18 -8.78
C MET A 61 -3.53 3.10 -7.57
N ASN A 62 -2.83 4.22 -7.78
CA ASN A 62 -2.67 5.25 -6.75
C ASN A 62 -4.02 5.79 -6.27
N LYS A 63 -4.98 6.00 -7.19
CA LYS A 63 -6.33 6.44 -6.86
C LYS A 63 -7.09 5.40 -6.03
N ALA A 64 -7.07 4.12 -6.43
CA ALA A 64 -7.68 3.03 -5.67
C ALA A 64 -7.08 2.93 -4.26
N MET A 65 -5.75 3.03 -4.17
CA MET A 65 -5.05 2.99 -2.89
C MET A 65 -5.41 4.15 -1.97
N ALA A 66 -5.58 5.37 -2.52
CA ALA A 66 -6.07 6.53 -1.76
C ALA A 66 -7.42 6.21 -1.10
N GLY A 67 -8.36 5.68 -1.88
CA GLY A 67 -9.70 5.38 -1.40
C GLY A 67 -9.71 4.28 -0.34
N HIS A 68 -8.83 3.27 -0.45
CA HIS A 68 -8.70 2.26 0.60
C HIS A 68 -8.10 2.83 1.89
N LEU A 69 -7.06 3.67 1.78
CA LEU A 69 -6.44 4.33 2.92
C LEU A 69 -7.42 5.29 3.62
N GLU A 70 -8.17 6.09 2.87
CA GLU A 70 -9.21 6.97 3.43
C GLU A 70 -10.28 6.15 4.17
N ALA A 71 -10.75 5.04 3.57
CA ALA A 71 -11.72 4.16 4.19
C ALA A 71 -11.21 3.42 5.44
N LEU A 72 -9.89 3.33 5.61
CA LEU A 72 -9.22 2.77 6.78
C LEU A 72 -8.84 3.83 7.83
N GLY A 73 -9.13 5.11 7.57
CA GLY A 73 -8.88 6.21 8.50
C GLY A 73 -7.52 6.90 8.35
N TYR A 74 -6.75 6.59 7.30
CA TYR A 74 -5.55 7.36 6.99
C TYR A 74 -5.94 8.69 6.35
N THR A 75 -5.55 9.80 6.97
CA THR A 75 -5.87 11.14 6.45
C THR A 75 -5.05 11.45 5.20
N SER A 76 -5.44 12.47 4.45
CA SER A 76 -4.66 12.92 3.28
C SER A 76 -3.25 13.38 3.64
N GLN A 77 -3.01 13.84 4.88
CA GLN A 77 -1.66 14.22 5.34
C GLN A 77 -0.77 12.99 5.53
N MET A 78 -1.35 11.85 5.92
CA MET A 78 -0.65 10.57 6.07
C MET A 78 -0.34 9.90 4.72
N GLN A 79 -0.71 10.52 3.59
CA GLN A 79 -0.53 9.94 2.26
C GLN A 79 0.33 10.84 1.37
N PHE A 80 1.45 10.31 0.88
CA PHE A 80 2.26 10.97 -0.14
C PHE A 80 2.29 10.11 -1.40
N LYS A 81 2.26 10.75 -2.57
CA LYS A 81 2.34 10.10 -3.88
C LYS A 81 3.57 10.65 -4.59
N PHE A 82 4.50 9.76 -4.93
CA PHE A 82 5.65 10.10 -5.76
C PHE A 82 5.25 10.47 -7.19
#